data_AF-A0A3M1EAU7-F1
#
_entry.id   AF-A0A3M1EAU7-F1
#
_cell.length_a   1.000
_cell.length_b   1.000
_cell.length_c   1.000
_cell.angle_alpha   90.00
_cell.angle_beta   90.00
_cell.angle_gamma   90.00
#
_symmetry.space_group_name_H-M   'P 1'
#
loop_
_entity.id
_entity.type
_entity.pdbx_description
1 polymer ?
#
loop_
_entity_poly.entity_id
_entity_poly.type
_entity_poly.pdbx_seq_one_letter_code
_entity_poly.pdbx_strand_id
1 'polypeptide(L)' 'MKETLGPMALIMRLGVLVITAIFLTLGLGLWIDKRLGSSPCGLLIFMHIGVVISIVGVYRTVQGIYDEYAPPKEEK' A
#
# COMPACT_ATOMS: atom_id res chain seq x y z
N MET A 1 -25.49 -14.97 0.85
CA MET A 1 -24.95 -13.60 1.05
C MET A 1 -23.49 -13.56 1.53
N LYS A 2 -22.70 -14.65 1.46
CA LYS A 2 -21.25 -14.61 1.77
C LYS A 2 -20.37 -14.45 0.53
N GLU A 3 -20.89 -14.82 -0.63
CA GLU A 3 -20.23 -14.82 -1.94
C GLU A 3 -19.86 -13.40 -2.45
N THR A 4 -20.64 -12.36 -2.11
CA THR A 4 -20.40 -10.98 -2.58
C THR A 4 -19.49 -10.16 -1.65
N LEU A 5 -19.26 -10.64 -0.42
CA LEU A 5 -18.39 -9.98 0.54
C LEU A 5 -16.91 -10.16 0.19
N GLY A 6 -16.53 -11.27 -0.44
CA GLY A 6 -15.13 -11.56 -0.80
C GLY A 6 -14.51 -10.46 -1.68
N PRO A 7 -15.06 -10.18 -2.87
CA PRO A 7 -14.50 -9.17 -3.78
C PRO A 7 -14.55 -7.76 -3.19
N MET A 8 -15.66 -7.39 -2.54
CA MET A 8 -15.85 -6.06 -1.96
C MET A 8 -14.94 -5.82 -0.75
N ALA A 9 -14.73 -6.82 0.10
CA ALA A 9 -13.80 -6.73 1.22
C ALA A 9 -12.35 -6.59 0.74
N LEU A 10 -12.00 -7.24 -0.38
CA LEU A 10 -10.68 -7.16 -1.00
C LEU A 10 -10.43 -5.75 -1.55
N ILE A 11 -11.39 -5.20 -2.29
CA ILE A 11 -11.35 -3.82 -2.78
C ILE A 11 -11.24 -2.84 -1.61
N MET A 12 -12.02 -3.03 -0.54
CA MET A 12 -11.95 -2.18 0.65
C MET A 12 -10.58 -2.26 1.34
N ARG A 13 -10.02 -3.46 1.50
CA ARG A 13 -8.67 -3.66 2.07
C ARG A 13 -7.60 -2.96 1.24
N LEU A 14 -7.62 -3.15 -0.08
CA LEU A 14 -6.69 -2.51 -1.00
C LEU A 14 -6.84 -0.99 -0.96
N GLY A 15 -8.07 -0.48 -1.02
CA GLY A 15 -8.38 0.95 -0.93
C GLY A 15 -7.85 1.57 0.36
N VAL A 16 -8.14 0.95 1.52
CA VAL A 16 -7.64 1.42 2.81
C VAL A 16 -6.12 1.38 2.87
N LEU A 17 -5.48 0.32 2.36
CA LEU A 17 -4.01 0.20 2.33
C LEU A 17 -3.37 1.33 1.51
N VAL A 18 -3.91 1.61 0.32
CA VAL A 18 -3.39 2.66 -0.56
C VAL A 18 -3.60 4.04 0.06
N ILE A 19 -4.80 4.33 0.57
CA ILE A 19 -5.13 5.61 1.19
C ILE A 19 -4.25 5.84 2.43
N THR A 20 -4.16 4.86 3.33
CA THR A 20 -3.35 4.99 4.55
C THR A 20 -1.87 5.17 4.22
N ALA A 21 -1.32 4.42 3.26
CA ALA A 21 0.06 4.60 2.82
C ALA A 21 0.32 6.03 2.32
N ILE A 22 -0.52 6.54 1.43
CA ILE A 22 -0.38 7.88 0.84
C ILE A 22 -0.49 8.96 1.91
N PHE A 23 -1.53 8.93 2.75
CA PHE A 23 -1.74 9.93 3.80
C PHE A 23 -0.61 9.92 4.82
N LEU A 24 -0.12 8.74 5.20
CA LEU A 24 0.97 8.61 6.16
C LEU A 24 2.28 9.18 5.60
N THR A 25 2.64 8.83 4.36
CA THR A 25 3.87 9.33 3.75
C THR A 25 3.81 10.82 3.42
N LEU A 26 2.68 11.33 2.92
CA LEU A 26 2.51 12.77 2.67
C LEU A 26 2.50 13.57 3.97
N GLY A 27 1.83 13.07 5.00
CA GLY A 27 1.83 13.68 6.34
C GLY A 27 3.23 13.74 6.93
N LEU A 28 4.01 12.66 6.82
CA LEU A 28 5.41 12.63 7.25
C LEU A 28 6.29 13.57 6.42
N GLY A 29 6.13 13.59 5.10
CA GLY A 29 6.87 14.50 4.22
C GLY A 29 6.62 15.97 4.54
N LEU A 30 5.36 16.36 4.73
CA LEU A 30 4.97 17.72 5.16
C LEU A 30 5.51 18.07 6.54
N TRP A 31 5.48 17.12 7.48
CA TRP A 31 5.98 17.35 8.83
C TRP A 31 7.49 17.59 8.84
N ILE A 32 8.23 16.82 8.04
CA ILE A 32 9.67 16.97 7.86
C ILE A 32 9.99 18.31 7.18
N ASP A 33 9.27 18.65 6.11
CA ASP A 33 9.45 19.92 5.40
C ASP A 33 9.19 21.13 6.31
N LYS A 34 8.16 21.07 7.16
CA LYS A 34 7.88 22.10 8.17
C LYS A 34 8.99 22.22 9.22
N ARG A 35 9.68 21.13 9.56
CA ARG A 35 10.71 21.12 10.60
C ARG A 35 12.08 21.55 10.09
N LEU A 36 12.40 21.24 8.84
CA LEU A 36 13.68 21.56 8.20
C LEU A 36 13.67 22.87 7.41
N GLY A 37 12.49 23.46 7.16
CA GLY A 37 12.36 24.66 6.32
C GLY A 37 12.67 24.41 4.84
N SER A 38 12.83 23.15 4.45
CA SER A 38 13.23 22.69 3.12
C SER A 38 12.07 22.51 2.13
N SER A 39 10.93 23.15 2.39
CA SER A 39 9.75 23.03 1.52
C SER A 39 10.09 23.34 0.06
N PRO A 40 9.91 22.40 -0.90
CA PRO A 40 9.14 21.14 -0.83
C PRO A 40 9.96 19.86 -1.06
N CYS A 41 11.23 19.80 -0.68
CA CYS A 41 12.09 18.65 -1.00
C CYS A 41 11.70 17.36 -0.24
N GLY A 42 11.37 17.46 1.04
CA GLY A 42 10.97 16.31 1.87
C GLY A 42 9.64 15.72 1.42
N LEU A 43 8.66 16.56 1.07
CA LEU A 43 7.40 16.13 0.48
C LEU A 43 7.62 15.34 -0.81
N LEU A 44 8.46 15.84 -1.73
CA LEU A 44 8.70 15.18 -3.02
C LEU A 44 9.34 13.79 -2.84
N ILE A 45 10.29 13.67 -1.92
CA ILE A 45 10.93 12.38 -1.61
C ILE A 45 9.93 11.42 -0.99
N PHE A 46 9.19 11.86 0.03
CA PHE A 46 8.20 11.02 0.71
C PHE A 46 7.01 10.66 -0.18
N MET A 47 6.66 11.52 -1.15
CA MET A 47 5.66 11.20 -2.17
C MET A 47 6.11 10.02 -3.04
N HIS A 48 7.36 10.02 -3.53
CA HIS A 48 7.90 8.89 -4.30
C HIS A 48 7.94 7.61 -3.45
N ILE A 49 8.40 7.72 -2.20
CA ILE A 49 8.41 6.60 -1.26
C ILE A 49 7.00 6.06 -1.02
N GLY A 50 6.01 6.94 -0.84
CA GLY A 50 4.61 6.58 -0.65
C GLY A 50 4.03 5.79 -1.82
N VAL A 51 4.34 6.20 -3.05
CA VAL A 51 3.94 5.48 -4.27
C VAL A 51 4.56 4.08 -4.30
N VAL A 52 5.86 3.96 -4.02
CA VAL A 52 6.54 2.66 -4.01
C VAL A 52 5.98 1.75 -2.92
N ILE A 53 5.80 2.26 -1.70
CA ILE A 53 5.23 1.50 -0.58
C ILE A 53 3.82 1.01 -0.91
N SER A 54 3.00 1.88 -1.50
CA SER A 54 1.63 1.54 -1.90
C SER A 54 1.61 0.41 -2.94
N ILE A 55 2.44 0.51 -3.99
CA ILE A 55 2.55 -0.52 -5.03
C ILE A 55 3.02 -1.85 -4.43
N VAL A 56 4.05 -1.82 -3.58
CA VAL A 56 4.57 -3.04 -2.92
C VAL A 56 3.52 -3.66 -2.01
N GLY A 57 2.77 -2.87 -1.25
CA GLY A 57 1.71 -3.36 -0.38
C GLY A 57 0.56 -4.00 -1.15
N VAL A 58 0.17 -3.41 -2.29
CA VAL A 58 -0.80 -4.01 -3.23
C VAL A 58 -0.26 -5.33 -3.77
N TYR A 59 0.98 -5.36 -4.27
CA TYR A 59 1.57 -6.55 -4.84
C TYR A 59 1.65 -7.70 -3.84
N ARG A 60 2.08 -7.44 -2.61
CA ARG A 60 2.12 -8.46 -1.53
C ARG A 60 0.74 -8.99 -1.17
N THR A 61 -0.27 -8.11 -1.17
CA THR A 61 -1.66 -8.53 -0.91
C THR A 61 -2.15 -9.46 -2.00
N VAL A 62 -1.90 -9.12 -3.28
CA VAL A 62 -2.28 -9.94 -4.42
C VAL A 62 -1.51 -11.27 -4.46
N GLN A 63 -0.21 -11.25 -4.19
CA GLN A 63 0.60 -12.48 -4.10
C GLN A 63 0.12 -13.41 -3.00
N GLY A 64 -0.18 -12.87 -1.80
CA GLY A 64 -0.69 -13.70 -0.70
C GLY A 64 -2.00 -14.40 -1.05
N ILE A 65 -2.88 -13.73 -1.81
CA ILE A 65 -4.10 -14.34 -2.32
C ILE A 65 -3.75 -15.41 -3.37
N TYR A 66 -2.86 -15.12 -4.31
CA TYR A 66 -2.46 -16.08 -5.33
C TYR A 66 -1.84 -17.34 -4.74
N ASP A 67 -0.96 -17.21 -3.74
CA ASP A 67 -0.34 -18.33 -3.02
C ASP A 67 -1.38 -19.16 -2.25
N GLU A 68 -2.44 -18.54 -1.73
CA GLU A 68 -3.55 -19.25 -1.08
C GLU A 68 -4.39 -20.09 -2.05
N TYR A 69 -4.47 -19.67 -3.33
CA TYR A 69 -5.12 -20.43 -4.40
C TYR A 69 -4.15 -21.28 -5.24
N ALA A 70 -2.83 -21.17 -5.02
CA ALA A 70 -1.84 -21.91 -5.78
C ALA A 70 -1.86 -23.38 -5.33
N PRO A 71 -1.88 -24.34 -6.27
CA PRO A 71 -1.77 -25.76 -5.92
C PRO A 71 -0.43 -25.99 -5.20
N PRO A 72 -0.39 -26.89 -4.21
CA PRO A 72 0.81 -27.16 -3.44
C PRO A 72 1.94 -27.48 -4.40
N LYS A 73 3.07 -26.79 -4.23
CA LYS A 73 4.27 -27.02 -5.03
C LYS A 73 4.61 -28.51 -4.90
N GLU A 74 4.48 -29.27 -5.99
CA GLU A 74 5.04 -30.62 -6.06
C GLU A 74 6.54 -30.48 -5.82
N GLU A 75 6.92 -30.77 -4.59
CA GLU A 75 8.30 -30.94 -4.16
C GLU A 75 8.83 -32.16 -4.94
N LYS A 76 9.68 -31.90 -5.93
CA LYS A 76 10.33 -32.94 -6.74
C LYS A 76 11.45 -33.61 -5.96
#